data_AF-A0A101Y3K5-F1
#
_entry.id   AF-A0A101Y3K5-F1
#
_cell.length_a   1.000
_cell.length_b   1.000
_cell.length_c   1.000
_cell.angle_alpha   90.00
_cell.angle_beta   90.00
_cell.angle_gamma   90.00
#
_symmetry.space_group_name_H-M   'P 1'
#
loop_
_entity.id
_entity.type
_entity.pdbx_description
1 polymer ?
#
loop_
_entity_poly.entity_id
_entity_poly.type
_entity_poly.pdbx_seq_one_letter_code
_entity_poly.pdbx_strand_id
1 'polypeptide(L)'
;MNSAYKSTEEIRPFGCYDHGQLDEIRSRIERIPAAAQEYARQRELSGQFAAREAAAPLHRLGVFRVEPFVFKVPAGAAMLKLSVHIRGRGVARIGGVRLTHSQLGLPVTLRNGSLRLGLDGWTQEPGTGSNIRLEQLPGGGSGLQPSGVTPADGAAEEEFRCVRIRNEAEDSLAVLRYEELLPVSAGDYYGIQTELSLEAPLVNGGIAAGIVFIDAAGQPLGEELVSPLFNRHTLTNWAYLLEAAGADANLYMITGEEQYAELTKRKLQYMLADMRQGMDIFRRDGWHDDDTYGAVHIGRGLAAVSVIYDQIAASAAVSAEESESLLANLRYIAAMMMDTAYYRFDLPTFPDEKGGMRSNWNADRATGLGVYALLFPQEPESAAYLEHACSVVDWQLAEVVDEDGAWPENVRYHGAVLHRYFLFFVLLKRLKGTDYFRHAKVKAMYSFLLGIVTAEDVIQGSADGAPVLLTPAVGDATCRKNGSAYSATPPHSMRRRIRSWQRKWSGPGSAAVHRSRIPARSRCRWSRCSIRSRSCRSRCRSFAPCIIPASAMSSSAAGSRTCSIMPSTRPPR
;
A
#
# COMPACT_ATOMS: atom_id res chain seq x y z
N MET A 1 7.86 39.56 3.42
CA MET A 1 6.89 38.63 4.04
C MET A 1 5.54 38.88 3.39
N ASN A 2 5.02 37.95 2.58
CA ASN A 2 3.70 38.12 1.95
C ASN A 2 2.62 37.51 2.84
N SER A 3 1.72 38.35 3.33
CA SER A 3 0.51 37.93 4.05
C SER A 3 -0.51 37.36 3.06
N ALA A 4 -0.33 36.09 2.68
CA ALA A 4 -1.29 35.35 1.83
C ALA A 4 -2.60 34.97 2.55
N TYR A 5 -2.79 35.42 3.80
CA TYR A 5 -3.90 35.06 4.69
C TYR A 5 -4.80 36.25 5.04
N LYS A 6 -4.79 37.34 4.26
CA LYS A 6 -5.65 38.51 4.51
C LYS A 6 -6.61 38.83 3.35
N SER A 7 -7.87 38.49 3.61
CA SER A 7 -9.07 39.27 3.26
C SER A 7 -9.27 39.68 1.79
N THR A 8 -9.61 38.71 0.95
CA THR A 8 -10.55 38.86 -0.16
C THR A 8 -11.45 37.63 -0.21
N GLU A 9 -12.70 37.79 -0.69
CA GLU A 9 -13.70 36.71 -0.81
C GLU A 9 -13.40 35.71 -1.96
N GLU A 10 -12.13 35.59 -2.36
CA GLU A 10 -11.71 34.57 -3.33
C GLU A 10 -11.60 33.23 -2.60
N ILE A 11 -12.43 32.27 -3.03
CA ILE A 11 -12.37 30.88 -2.57
C ILE A 11 -10.92 30.40 -2.71
N ARG A 12 -10.31 29.95 -1.60
CA ARG A 12 -8.91 29.49 -1.60
C ARG A 12 -8.77 28.36 -2.64
N PRO A 13 -7.94 28.49 -3.67
CA PRO A 13 -7.63 27.37 -4.53
C PRO A 13 -6.94 26.28 -3.69
N PHE A 14 -7.34 25.03 -3.88
CA PHE A 14 -6.68 23.89 -3.24
C PHE A 14 -5.19 23.92 -3.57
N GLY A 15 -4.31 23.62 -2.63
CA GLY A 15 -2.85 23.71 -2.80
C GLY A 15 -2.34 22.90 -4.00
N CYS A 16 -3.07 21.87 -4.41
CA CYS A 16 -2.84 21.09 -5.62
C CYS A 16 -3.34 21.75 -6.93
N TYR A 17 -4.40 22.57 -6.92
CA TYR A 17 -5.16 23.03 -8.09
C TYR A 17 -5.71 24.46 -7.97
N ASP A 18 -5.52 25.28 -8.99
CA ASP A 18 -6.23 26.57 -9.13
C ASP A 18 -7.60 26.40 -9.80
N HIS A 19 -8.44 27.44 -9.73
CA HIS A 19 -9.78 27.45 -10.33
C HIS A 19 -9.81 27.00 -11.80
N GLY A 20 -8.90 27.52 -12.63
CA GLY A 20 -8.83 27.15 -14.05
C GLY A 20 -8.47 25.68 -14.27
N GLN A 21 -7.65 25.10 -13.39
CA GLN A 21 -7.35 23.67 -13.40
C GLN A 21 -8.50 22.80 -12.89
N LEU A 22 -9.28 23.27 -11.92
CA LEU A 22 -10.51 22.58 -11.49
C LEU A 22 -11.54 22.53 -12.62
N ASP A 23 -11.71 23.63 -13.35
CA ASP A 23 -12.57 23.68 -14.53
C ASP A 23 -12.03 22.82 -15.69
N GLU A 24 -10.70 22.72 -15.84
CA GLU A 24 -10.08 21.75 -16.76
C GLU A 24 -10.41 20.30 -16.34
N ILE A 25 -10.37 19.98 -15.05
CA ILE A 25 -10.70 18.64 -14.52
C ILE A 25 -12.19 18.33 -14.75
N ARG A 26 -13.12 19.24 -14.40
CA ARG A 26 -14.56 19.12 -14.69
C ARG A 26 -14.80 18.86 -16.18
N SER A 27 -14.26 19.73 -17.04
CA SER A 27 -14.32 19.60 -18.50
C SER A 27 -13.69 18.30 -19.01
N ARG A 28 -12.74 17.68 -18.28
CA ARG A 28 -12.12 16.41 -18.66
C ARG A 28 -12.94 15.20 -18.22
N ILE A 29 -13.64 15.27 -17.09
CA ILE A 29 -14.60 14.24 -16.66
C ILE A 29 -15.68 14.08 -17.75
N GLU A 30 -16.19 15.19 -18.28
CA GLU A 30 -17.20 15.17 -19.37
C GLU A 30 -16.67 14.63 -20.71
N ARG A 31 -15.43 14.99 -21.10
CA ARG A 31 -14.89 14.74 -22.45
C ARG A 31 -14.04 13.48 -22.58
N ILE A 32 -13.59 12.87 -21.48
CA ILE A 32 -12.65 11.74 -21.50
C ILE A 32 -13.32 10.56 -20.78
N PRO A 33 -13.72 9.47 -21.47
CA PRO A 33 -14.41 8.34 -20.85
C PRO A 33 -13.71 7.75 -19.64
N ALA A 34 -12.38 7.65 -19.67
CA ALA A 34 -11.56 7.19 -18.55
C ALA A 34 -11.64 8.09 -17.30
N ALA A 35 -11.85 9.41 -17.47
CA ALA A 35 -12.04 10.33 -16.36
C ALA A 35 -13.48 10.28 -15.82
N ALA A 36 -14.48 10.11 -16.70
CA ALA A 36 -15.86 9.83 -16.29
C ALA A 36 -15.96 8.54 -15.46
N GLN A 37 -15.27 7.48 -15.88
CA GLN A 37 -15.25 6.19 -15.19
C GLN A 37 -14.61 6.28 -13.79
N GLU A 38 -13.45 6.94 -13.66
CA GLU A 38 -12.84 7.13 -12.35
C GLU A 38 -13.72 8.00 -11.43
N TYR A 39 -14.33 9.06 -11.96
CA TYR A 39 -15.27 9.88 -11.18
C TYR A 39 -16.50 9.09 -10.71
N ALA A 40 -17.04 8.21 -11.56
CA ALA A 40 -18.12 7.30 -11.18
C ALA A 40 -17.69 6.31 -10.08
N ARG A 41 -16.48 5.74 -10.18
CA ARG A 41 -15.89 4.85 -9.16
C ARG A 41 -15.73 5.55 -7.81
N GLN A 42 -15.25 6.79 -7.81
CA GLN A 42 -15.10 7.60 -6.58
C GLN A 42 -16.47 7.87 -5.93
N ARG A 43 -17.49 8.21 -6.73
CA ARG A 43 -18.88 8.37 -6.25
C ARG A 43 -19.44 7.08 -5.66
N GLU A 44 -19.23 5.94 -6.31
CA GLU A 44 -19.66 4.65 -5.81
C GLU A 44 -18.98 4.30 -4.48
N LEU A 45 -17.67 4.48 -4.39
CA LEU A 45 -16.87 4.23 -3.18
C LEU A 45 -17.33 5.09 -2.00
N SER A 46 -17.56 6.38 -2.23
CA SER A 46 -18.13 7.32 -1.25
C SER A 46 -19.49 6.83 -0.74
N GLY A 47 -20.42 6.48 -1.65
CA GLY A 47 -21.74 5.95 -1.29
C GLY A 47 -21.67 4.64 -0.51
N GLN A 48 -20.82 3.70 -0.92
CA GLN A 48 -20.60 2.44 -0.20
C GLN A 48 -20.08 2.67 1.23
N PHE A 49 -19.13 3.59 1.43
CA PHE A 49 -18.61 3.89 2.77
C PHE A 49 -19.58 4.70 3.63
N ALA A 50 -20.34 5.63 3.05
CA ALA A 50 -21.42 6.34 3.76
C ALA A 50 -22.49 5.36 4.27
N ALA A 51 -22.85 4.34 3.48
CA ALA A 51 -23.74 3.28 3.93
C ALA A 51 -23.15 2.42 5.07
N ARG A 52 -21.83 2.12 5.03
CA ARG A 52 -21.13 1.43 6.13
C ARG A 52 -21.09 2.26 7.42
N GLU A 53 -20.84 3.57 7.32
CA GLU A 53 -20.89 4.50 8.46
C GLU A 53 -22.28 4.63 9.08
N ALA A 54 -23.34 4.55 8.27
CA ALA A 54 -24.71 4.52 8.77
C ALA A 54 -25.03 3.21 9.50
N ALA A 55 -24.42 2.09 9.09
CA ALA A 55 -24.60 0.77 9.72
C ALA A 55 -23.74 0.55 10.97
N ALA A 56 -22.56 1.18 11.06
CA ALA A 56 -21.65 1.03 12.19
C ALA A 56 -20.75 2.27 12.38
N PRO A 57 -20.41 2.64 13.63
CA PRO A 57 -19.51 3.76 13.89
C PRO A 57 -18.12 3.50 13.30
N LEU A 58 -17.45 4.57 12.86
CA LEU A 58 -16.16 4.51 12.14
C LEU A 58 -15.12 3.56 12.75
N HIS A 59 -15.05 3.47 14.09
CA HIS A 59 -14.10 2.64 14.83
C HIS A 59 -14.34 1.12 14.73
N ARG A 60 -15.46 0.68 14.10
CA ARG A 60 -15.87 -0.73 13.94
C ARG A 60 -15.79 -1.25 12.50
N LEU A 61 -15.25 -0.47 11.56
CA LEU A 61 -15.11 -0.86 10.15
C LEU A 61 -13.74 -1.53 9.92
N GLY A 62 -13.69 -2.76 9.42
CA GLY A 62 -12.39 -3.44 9.20
C GLY A 62 -11.57 -3.70 10.47
N VAL A 63 -12.22 -4.13 11.55
CA VAL A 63 -11.63 -4.36 12.90
C VAL A 63 -10.63 -5.51 13.01
N PHE A 64 -10.14 -6.07 11.91
CA PHE A 64 -9.19 -7.19 11.94
C PHE A 64 -7.74 -6.73 11.81
N ARG A 65 -6.82 -7.56 12.28
CA ARG A 65 -5.38 -7.50 12.02
C ARG A 65 -4.93 -8.89 11.58
N VAL A 66 -3.95 -8.95 10.67
CA VAL A 66 -3.30 -10.22 10.31
C VAL A 66 -2.11 -10.40 11.22
N GLU A 67 -2.12 -11.43 12.05
CA GLU A 67 -0.99 -11.81 12.88
C GLU A 67 -0.16 -12.90 12.18
N PRO A 68 1.10 -12.63 11.79
CA PRO A 68 1.97 -13.61 11.15
C PRO A 68 2.75 -14.44 12.18
N PHE A 69 2.86 -15.74 11.94
CA PHE A 69 3.78 -16.61 12.69
C PHE A 69 4.58 -17.49 11.73
N VAL A 70 5.88 -17.20 11.60
CA VAL A 70 6.81 -17.93 10.74
C VAL A 70 7.64 -18.89 11.57
N PHE A 71 7.76 -20.14 11.11
CA PHE A 71 8.45 -21.22 11.79
C PHE A 71 9.23 -22.10 10.82
N LYS A 72 10.23 -22.80 11.36
CA LYS A 72 10.99 -23.82 10.64
C LYS A 72 10.48 -25.20 11.02
N VAL A 73 10.28 -26.07 10.03
CA VAL A 73 9.87 -27.46 10.25
C VAL A 73 11.08 -28.26 10.76
N PRO A 74 10.97 -28.98 11.90
CA PRO A 74 12.07 -29.75 12.45
C PRO A 74 12.42 -30.97 11.60
N ALA A 75 13.61 -31.53 11.81
CA ALA A 75 14.02 -32.78 11.16
C ALA A 75 13.08 -33.94 11.57
N GLY A 76 12.73 -34.80 10.61
CA GLY A 76 11.86 -35.96 10.83
C GLY A 76 10.35 -35.69 10.74
N ALA A 77 9.92 -34.41 10.75
CA ALA A 77 8.51 -34.08 10.54
C ALA A 77 8.07 -34.33 9.10
N ALA A 78 6.91 -34.95 8.94
CA ALA A 78 6.25 -35.20 7.65
C ALA A 78 4.90 -34.46 7.55
N MET A 79 4.23 -34.26 8.69
CA MET A 79 2.94 -33.57 8.79
C MET A 79 2.96 -32.56 9.94
N LEU A 80 1.98 -31.66 9.98
CA LEU A 80 1.65 -30.86 11.15
C LEU A 80 0.14 -30.81 11.43
N LYS A 81 -0.21 -30.41 12.65
CA LYS A 81 -1.55 -29.93 13.04
C LYS A 81 -1.47 -28.45 13.41
N LEU A 82 -2.54 -27.72 13.13
CA LEU A 82 -2.71 -26.31 13.48
C LEU A 82 -3.72 -26.14 14.61
N SER A 83 -3.50 -25.14 15.45
CA SER A 83 -4.46 -24.69 16.46
C SER A 83 -4.45 -23.16 16.59
N VAL A 84 -5.53 -22.61 17.16
CA VAL A 84 -5.59 -21.23 17.65
C VAL A 84 -6.06 -21.29 19.10
N HIS A 85 -5.24 -20.77 20.00
CA HIS A 85 -5.44 -20.73 21.45
C HIS A 85 -5.97 -19.35 21.84
N ILE A 86 -7.10 -19.29 22.56
CA ILE A 86 -7.73 -18.06 23.05
C ILE A 86 -7.76 -18.14 24.58
N ARG A 87 -6.79 -17.49 25.23
CA ARG A 87 -6.63 -17.49 26.69
C ARG A 87 -7.13 -16.19 27.30
N GLY A 88 -7.73 -16.28 28.48
CA GLY A 88 -8.09 -15.11 29.29
C GLY A 88 -9.51 -14.61 29.04
N ARG A 89 -10.01 -13.76 29.95
CA ARG A 89 -11.38 -13.24 29.91
C ARG A 89 -11.52 -12.14 28.87
N GLY A 90 -12.59 -12.20 28.08
CA GLY A 90 -12.94 -11.16 27.11
C GLY A 90 -13.62 -11.69 25.86
N VAL A 91 -13.55 -10.93 24.78
CA VAL A 91 -14.15 -11.27 23.49
C VAL A 91 -13.10 -11.24 22.39
N ALA A 92 -12.94 -12.38 21.73
CA ALA A 92 -12.11 -12.57 20.56
C ALA A 92 -12.95 -12.91 19.33
N ARG A 93 -12.41 -12.56 18.16
CA ARG A 93 -12.96 -12.89 16.86
C ARG A 93 -11.83 -13.37 15.95
N ILE A 94 -12.10 -14.44 15.20
CA ILE A 94 -11.17 -15.00 14.22
C ILE A 94 -11.86 -14.95 12.85
N GLY A 95 -11.30 -14.12 11.96
CA GLY A 95 -11.78 -13.89 10.58
C GLY A 95 -11.23 -14.89 9.57
N GLY A 96 -10.23 -15.70 9.96
CA GLY A 96 -9.62 -16.73 9.14
C GLY A 96 -8.22 -17.12 9.60
N VAL A 97 -7.72 -18.23 9.05
CA VAL A 97 -6.37 -18.76 9.17
C VAL A 97 -5.88 -19.14 7.77
N ARG A 98 -4.64 -18.79 7.46
CA ARG A 98 -3.96 -19.18 6.22
C ARG A 98 -2.60 -19.77 6.54
N LEU A 99 -2.28 -20.91 5.97
CA LEU A 99 -0.92 -21.47 5.97
C LEU A 99 -0.26 -21.22 4.61
N THR A 100 1.01 -20.83 4.61
CA THR A 100 1.81 -20.57 3.41
C THR A 100 3.18 -21.22 3.57
N HIS A 101 3.70 -21.84 2.52
CA HIS A 101 5.10 -22.26 2.46
C HIS A 101 5.96 -21.04 2.13
N SER A 102 6.67 -20.50 3.14
CA SER A 102 7.29 -19.18 3.10
C SER A 102 8.37 -19.04 2.03
N GLN A 103 9.21 -20.07 1.82
CA GLN A 103 10.27 -20.03 0.79
C GLN A 103 9.71 -20.05 -0.64
N LEU A 104 8.60 -20.75 -0.88
CA LEU A 104 8.01 -20.87 -2.22
C LEU A 104 6.91 -19.84 -2.49
N GLY A 105 6.43 -19.14 -1.45
CA GLY A 105 5.27 -18.24 -1.52
C GLY A 105 3.96 -18.95 -1.87
N LEU A 106 3.89 -20.27 -1.69
CA LEU A 106 2.75 -21.10 -2.08
C LEU A 106 1.77 -21.26 -0.92
N PRO A 107 0.47 -20.95 -1.09
CA PRO A 107 -0.54 -21.22 -0.07
C PRO A 107 -0.74 -22.72 0.10
N VAL A 108 -0.89 -23.16 1.35
CA VAL A 108 -1.37 -24.50 1.69
C VAL A 108 -2.88 -24.39 1.92
N THR A 109 -3.66 -25.13 1.14
CA THR A 109 -5.12 -25.10 1.23
C THR A 109 -5.58 -25.64 2.59
N LEU A 110 -6.34 -24.83 3.32
CA LEU A 110 -7.06 -25.24 4.52
C LEU A 110 -8.56 -25.32 4.18
N ARG A 111 -9.19 -26.44 4.52
CA ARG A 111 -10.65 -26.58 4.47
C ARG A 111 -11.28 -25.49 5.34
N ASN A 112 -12.14 -24.67 4.74
CA ASN A 112 -12.78 -23.52 5.41
C ASN A 112 -11.78 -22.65 6.20
N GLY A 113 -10.58 -22.43 5.66
CA GLY A 113 -9.57 -21.56 6.31
C GLY A 113 -10.08 -20.14 6.58
N SER A 114 -11.10 -19.67 5.84
CA SER A 114 -11.73 -18.37 6.10
C SER A 114 -12.69 -18.36 7.30
N LEU A 115 -13.10 -19.51 7.86
CA LEU A 115 -14.06 -19.62 8.98
C LEU A 115 -15.44 -18.95 8.78
N ARG A 116 -15.71 -18.41 7.58
CA ARG A 116 -16.94 -17.66 7.24
C ARG A 116 -18.19 -18.54 7.23
N LEU A 117 -18.00 -19.83 7.02
CA LEU A 117 -19.06 -20.85 7.03
C LEU A 117 -19.16 -21.56 8.39
N GLY A 118 -18.58 -20.99 9.46
CA GLY A 118 -18.48 -21.61 10.77
C GLY A 118 -17.21 -22.44 10.92
N LEU A 119 -17.32 -23.57 11.61
CA LEU A 119 -16.20 -24.41 12.03
C LEU A 119 -16.10 -25.73 11.23
N ASP A 120 -16.60 -25.78 9.99
CA ASP A 120 -16.37 -26.96 9.14
C ASP A 120 -14.87 -27.20 8.96
N GLY A 121 -14.36 -28.41 9.23
CA GLY A 121 -12.92 -28.71 9.26
C GLY A 121 -12.16 -28.24 10.51
N TRP A 122 -12.86 -27.74 11.53
CA TRP A 122 -12.28 -27.24 12.78
C TRP A 122 -13.03 -27.79 14.01
N THR A 123 -12.32 -28.53 14.86
CA THR A 123 -12.84 -28.96 16.16
C THR A 123 -12.67 -27.82 17.18
N GLN A 124 -13.69 -27.58 18.00
CA GLN A 124 -13.63 -26.63 19.12
C GLN A 124 -13.46 -27.36 20.47
N GLU A 125 -12.53 -26.86 21.27
CA GLU A 125 -12.35 -27.19 22.69
C GLU A 125 -12.71 -25.93 23.50
N PRO A 126 -13.99 -25.72 23.84
CA PRO A 126 -14.40 -24.55 24.61
C PRO A 126 -13.89 -24.64 26.04
N GLY A 127 -13.27 -23.57 26.53
CA GLY A 127 -12.92 -23.43 27.94
C GLY A 127 -14.15 -23.35 28.85
N THR A 128 -13.95 -23.50 30.15
CA THR A 128 -15.04 -23.46 31.13
C THR A 128 -15.80 -22.13 31.05
N GLY A 129 -17.10 -22.20 30.73
CA GLY A 129 -17.94 -21.02 30.54
C GLY A 129 -17.72 -20.25 29.23
N SER A 130 -16.91 -20.74 28.30
CA SER A 130 -16.68 -20.09 27.01
C SER A 130 -17.85 -20.32 26.03
N ASN A 131 -18.25 -19.26 25.32
CA ASN A 131 -19.24 -19.33 24.25
C ASN A 131 -18.58 -19.08 22.89
N ILE A 132 -18.76 -19.99 21.95
CA ILE A 132 -18.24 -19.90 20.57
C ILE A 132 -19.46 -19.87 19.63
N ARG A 133 -19.50 -18.89 18.72
CA ARG A 133 -20.57 -18.75 17.73
C ARG A 133 -20.09 -18.03 16.46
N LEU A 134 -20.80 -18.20 15.35
CA LEU A 134 -20.63 -17.37 14.17
C LEU A 134 -21.23 -15.97 14.44
N GLU A 135 -20.53 -14.92 14.04
CA GLU A 135 -20.98 -13.53 14.13
C GLU A 135 -20.83 -12.86 12.76
N GLN A 136 -21.89 -12.20 12.32
CA GLN A 136 -21.89 -11.34 11.13
C GLN A 136 -21.48 -9.92 11.55
N LEU A 137 -20.54 -9.34 10.81
CA LEU A 137 -20.04 -7.99 11.06
C LEU A 137 -20.35 -7.06 9.87
N PRO A 138 -20.71 -5.79 10.16
CA PRO A 138 -20.86 -4.78 9.11
C PRO A 138 -19.48 -4.41 8.54
N GLY A 139 -19.42 -4.23 7.22
CA GLY A 139 -18.28 -3.55 6.58
C GLY A 139 -17.03 -4.40 6.28
N GLY A 140 -17.20 -5.61 5.75
CA GLY A 140 -16.25 -6.31 4.84
C GLY A 140 -14.77 -6.41 5.26
N GLY A 141 -14.27 -7.64 5.44
CA GLY A 141 -12.84 -7.92 5.70
C GLY A 141 -11.85 -7.52 4.59
N SER A 142 -12.32 -6.98 3.46
CA SER A 142 -11.49 -6.49 2.34
C SER A 142 -10.62 -5.26 2.67
N GLY A 143 -10.64 -4.79 3.92
CA GLY A 143 -9.76 -3.74 4.45
C GLY A 143 -8.27 -4.10 4.56
N LEU A 144 -7.93 -5.39 4.48
CA LEU A 144 -6.57 -5.89 4.71
C LEU A 144 -5.73 -5.89 3.42
N GLN A 145 -5.46 -4.70 2.89
CA GLN A 145 -4.39 -4.46 1.90
C GLN A 145 -3.43 -3.38 2.45
N PRO A 146 -2.13 -3.68 2.61
CA PRO A 146 -1.15 -2.68 3.07
C PRO A 146 -1.11 -1.46 2.13
N SER A 147 -1.04 -0.26 2.71
CA SER A 147 -1.14 1.00 1.96
C SER A 147 -0.11 1.07 0.81
N GLY A 148 -0.60 1.18 -0.42
CA GLY A 148 0.24 1.18 -1.63
C GLY A 148 -0.22 0.16 -2.68
N VAL A 149 -1.07 -0.79 -2.32
CA VAL A 149 -1.90 -1.54 -3.26
C VAL A 149 -3.26 -0.85 -3.34
N THR A 150 -3.57 -0.25 -4.49
CA THR A 150 -4.96 0.14 -4.82
C THR A 150 -5.83 -1.12 -4.73
N PRO A 151 -6.99 -1.13 -4.04
CA PRO A 151 -7.79 -2.33 -3.91
C PRO A 151 -8.17 -2.84 -5.30
N ALA A 152 -7.60 -3.98 -5.67
CA ALA A 152 -7.76 -4.58 -6.98
C ALA A 152 -9.07 -5.35 -7.03
N ASP A 153 -10.09 -4.74 -7.65
CA ASP A 153 -11.34 -5.35 -8.13
C ASP A 153 -12.05 -6.30 -7.13
N GLY A 154 -11.86 -6.07 -5.82
CA GLY A 154 -12.50 -6.83 -4.76
C GLY A 154 -13.96 -6.43 -4.67
N ALA A 155 -14.85 -7.25 -5.25
CA ALA A 155 -16.29 -7.12 -5.08
C ALA A 155 -16.63 -6.94 -3.58
N ALA A 156 -17.58 -6.06 -3.28
CA ALA A 156 -18.01 -5.83 -1.91
C ALA A 156 -18.61 -7.13 -1.34
N GLU A 157 -17.90 -7.76 -0.41
CA GLU A 157 -18.46 -8.85 0.39
C GLU A 157 -19.39 -8.22 1.43
N GLU A 158 -20.67 -8.09 1.06
CA GLU A 158 -21.71 -7.41 1.85
C GLU A 158 -21.95 -8.09 3.20
N GLU A 159 -21.65 -9.39 3.32
CA GLU A 159 -21.66 -10.12 4.59
C GLU A 159 -20.27 -10.69 4.94
N PHE A 160 -19.57 -10.04 5.87
CA PHE A 160 -18.42 -10.66 6.53
C PHE A 160 -18.87 -11.45 7.76
N ARG A 161 -18.45 -12.71 7.87
CA ARG A 161 -18.75 -13.60 9.00
C ARG A 161 -17.45 -14.10 9.62
N CYS A 162 -17.41 -14.18 10.94
CA CYS A 162 -16.25 -14.59 11.72
C CYS A 162 -16.65 -15.46 12.91
N VAL A 163 -15.71 -16.25 13.43
CA VAL A 163 -15.93 -17.01 14.68
C VAL A 163 -15.69 -16.09 15.86
N ARG A 164 -16.72 -15.84 16.66
CA ARG A 164 -16.67 -15.07 17.89
C ARG A 164 -16.55 -16.01 19.09
N ILE A 165 -15.53 -15.81 19.91
CA ILE A 165 -15.29 -16.50 21.17
C ILE A 165 -15.47 -15.49 22.31
N ARG A 166 -16.27 -15.83 23.32
CA ARG A 166 -16.35 -15.11 24.59
C ARG A 166 -15.91 -16.02 25.72
N ASN A 167 -14.90 -15.60 26.46
CA ASN A 167 -14.42 -16.26 27.68
C ASN A 167 -14.89 -15.44 28.88
N GLU A 168 -15.65 -16.06 29.81
CA GLU A 168 -16.15 -15.37 31.01
C GLU A 168 -15.16 -15.39 32.19
N ALA A 169 -14.33 -16.43 32.29
CA ALA A 169 -13.32 -16.61 33.34
C ALA A 169 -11.91 -16.20 32.89
N GLU A 170 -11.08 -15.71 33.82
CA GLU A 170 -9.74 -15.18 33.54
C GLU A 170 -8.69 -16.28 33.26
N ASP A 171 -8.94 -17.49 33.71
CA ASP A 171 -8.15 -18.70 33.46
C ASP A 171 -8.68 -19.54 32.28
N SER A 172 -9.77 -19.11 31.65
CA SER A 172 -10.37 -19.86 30.54
C SER A 172 -9.43 -19.92 29.33
N LEU A 173 -9.33 -21.12 28.76
CA LEU A 173 -8.65 -21.42 27.52
C LEU A 173 -9.63 -22.10 26.57
N ALA A 174 -10.01 -21.41 25.50
CA ALA A 174 -10.68 -22.03 24.36
C ALA A 174 -9.65 -22.31 23.26
N VAL A 175 -9.76 -23.45 22.59
CA VAL A 175 -8.87 -23.82 21.47
C VAL A 175 -9.70 -24.20 20.25
N LEU A 176 -9.33 -23.68 19.08
CA LEU A 176 -9.80 -24.20 17.79
C LEU A 176 -8.67 -25.05 17.20
N ARG A 177 -8.94 -26.30 16.81
CA ARG A 177 -7.97 -27.19 16.16
C ARG A 177 -8.40 -27.50 14.74
N TYR A 178 -7.48 -27.38 13.79
CA TYR A 178 -7.72 -27.86 12.43
C TYR A 178 -7.71 -29.38 12.41
N GLU A 179 -8.70 -29.99 11.75
CA GLU A 179 -8.98 -31.42 11.88
C GLU A 179 -8.01 -32.30 11.08
N GLU A 180 -7.56 -31.81 9.92
CA GLU A 180 -6.73 -32.57 8.98
C GLU A 180 -5.23 -32.43 9.29
N LEU A 181 -4.47 -33.48 8.95
CA LEU A 181 -3.01 -33.42 8.94
C LEU A 181 -2.52 -32.72 7.68
N LEU A 182 -1.68 -31.69 7.84
CA LEU A 182 -1.14 -30.92 6.72
C LEU A 182 0.29 -31.38 6.40
N PRO A 183 0.60 -31.77 5.14
CA PRO A 183 1.92 -32.25 4.78
C PRO A 183 2.95 -31.11 4.78
N VAL A 184 4.15 -31.40 5.29
CA VAL A 184 5.28 -30.46 5.35
C VAL A 184 6.61 -31.10 5.02
N SER A 185 7.52 -30.29 4.47
CA SER A 185 8.90 -30.66 4.21
C SER A 185 9.78 -30.36 5.43
N ALA A 186 10.50 -31.36 5.95
CA ALA A 186 11.47 -31.15 7.02
C ALA A 186 12.59 -30.17 6.61
N GLY A 187 12.88 -29.20 7.47
CA GLY A 187 13.91 -28.17 7.24
C GLY A 187 13.43 -26.90 6.53
N ASP A 188 12.25 -26.94 5.90
CA ASP A 188 11.65 -25.78 5.22
C ASP A 188 10.94 -24.83 6.20
N TYR A 189 10.60 -23.63 5.71
CA TYR A 189 9.90 -22.58 6.43
C TYR A 189 8.48 -22.42 5.93
N TYR A 190 7.57 -22.30 6.89
CA TYR A 190 6.15 -22.04 6.69
C TYR A 190 5.72 -20.85 7.55
N GLY A 191 4.61 -20.23 7.17
CA GLY A 191 4.03 -19.08 7.83
C GLY A 191 2.53 -19.26 7.98
N ILE A 192 2.04 -19.14 9.21
CA ILE A 192 0.63 -18.97 9.52
C ILE A 192 0.31 -17.48 9.50
N GLN A 193 -0.86 -17.13 8.98
CA GLN A 193 -1.46 -15.80 9.09
C GLN A 193 -2.85 -15.97 9.68
N THR A 194 -3.10 -15.34 10.82
CA THR A 194 -4.40 -15.42 11.51
C THR A 194 -5.06 -14.04 11.52
N GLU A 195 -6.29 -13.95 11.03
CA GLU A 195 -7.07 -12.70 11.04
C GLU A 195 -7.78 -12.56 12.40
N LEU A 196 -7.29 -11.65 13.23
CA LEU A 196 -7.71 -11.48 14.63
C LEU A 196 -8.39 -10.15 14.89
N SER A 197 -9.41 -10.17 15.75
CA SER A 197 -10.05 -8.97 16.30
C SER A 197 -10.41 -9.16 17.78
N LEU A 198 -10.15 -8.15 18.60
CA LEU A 198 -10.40 -8.09 20.04
C LEU A 198 -11.19 -6.83 20.38
N GLU A 199 -12.29 -6.95 21.14
CA GLU A 199 -13.08 -5.77 21.62
C GLU A 199 -12.32 -4.95 22.68
N ALA A 200 -11.41 -5.62 23.39
CA ALA A 200 -10.45 -5.07 24.35
C ALA A 200 -9.38 -6.14 24.57
N PRO A 201 -8.20 -5.81 25.14
CA PRO A 201 -7.24 -6.83 25.55
C PRO A 201 -7.88 -7.86 26.49
N LEU A 202 -7.62 -9.15 26.23
CA LEU A 202 -8.05 -10.26 27.07
C LEU A 202 -7.31 -10.20 28.40
N VAL A 203 -8.05 -10.27 29.50
CA VAL A 203 -7.50 -10.23 30.86
C VAL A 203 -6.75 -11.54 31.13
N ASN A 204 -5.49 -11.43 31.56
CA ASN A 204 -4.59 -12.56 31.88
C ASN A 204 -4.32 -13.52 30.70
N GLY A 205 -4.40 -13.05 29.46
CA GLY A 205 -4.16 -13.90 28.29
C GLY A 205 -3.89 -13.14 26.98
N GLY A 206 -4.54 -13.60 25.91
CA GLY A 206 -4.28 -13.23 24.52
C GLY A 206 -4.61 -14.38 23.58
N ILE A 207 -4.31 -14.19 22.28
CA ILE A 207 -4.49 -15.20 21.24
C ILE A 207 -3.13 -15.64 20.72
N ALA A 208 -2.93 -16.94 20.48
CA ALA A 208 -1.73 -17.46 19.81
C ALA A 208 -2.08 -18.57 18.81
N ALA A 209 -1.27 -18.71 17.77
CA ALA A 209 -1.29 -19.87 16.88
C ALA A 209 -0.42 -20.99 17.48
N GLY A 210 -0.88 -22.24 17.44
CA GLY A 210 -0.14 -23.42 17.90
C GLY A 210 0.09 -24.43 16.78
N ILE A 211 1.22 -25.14 16.86
CA ILE A 211 1.68 -26.10 15.84
C ILE A 211 2.19 -27.36 16.53
N VAL A 212 1.65 -28.52 16.16
CA VAL A 212 2.20 -29.82 16.55
C VAL A 212 2.77 -30.50 15.31
N PHE A 213 4.08 -30.73 15.30
CA PHE A 213 4.74 -31.51 14.23
C PHE A 213 4.54 -33.00 14.45
N ILE A 214 4.40 -33.75 13.37
CA ILE A 214 4.12 -35.19 13.39
C ILE A 214 5.05 -35.89 12.39
N ASP A 215 5.64 -37.01 12.81
CA ASP A 215 6.52 -37.83 11.99
C ASP A 215 5.77 -38.73 10.99
N ALA A 216 6.51 -39.46 10.16
CA ALA A 216 5.94 -40.39 9.20
C ALA A 216 5.24 -41.63 9.83
N ALA A 217 5.44 -41.87 11.14
CA ALA A 217 4.77 -42.92 11.92
C ALA A 217 3.53 -42.40 12.67
N GLY A 218 3.15 -41.12 12.48
CA GLY A 218 2.01 -40.49 13.11
C GLY A 218 2.24 -40.06 14.56
N GLN A 219 3.50 -40.06 15.05
CA GLN A 219 3.84 -39.64 16.40
C GLN A 219 4.16 -38.14 16.48
N PRO A 220 3.74 -37.43 17.55
CA PRO A 220 4.14 -36.05 17.78
C PRO A 220 5.65 -35.88 17.98
N LEU A 221 6.22 -34.83 17.38
CA LEU A 221 7.62 -34.46 17.50
C LEU A 221 7.77 -33.24 18.42
N GLY A 222 8.06 -33.51 19.70
CA GLY A 222 8.25 -32.48 20.73
C GLY A 222 6.95 -31.89 21.26
N GLU A 223 7.07 -30.73 21.90
CA GLU A 223 5.94 -29.96 22.43
C GLU A 223 5.27 -29.09 21.34
N GLU A 224 4.06 -28.60 21.61
CA GLU A 224 3.36 -27.66 20.71
C GLU A 224 4.13 -26.34 20.63
N LEU A 225 4.53 -25.96 19.40
CA LEU A 225 5.17 -24.67 19.14
C LEU A 225 4.09 -23.59 19.07
N VAL A 226 4.15 -22.62 19.98
CA VAL A 226 3.13 -21.55 20.12
C VAL A 226 3.72 -20.18 19.76
N SER A 227 2.94 -19.35 19.07
CA SER A 227 3.32 -17.98 18.72
C SER A 227 3.37 -17.05 19.94
N PRO A 228 3.97 -15.85 19.82
CA PRO A 228 3.71 -14.75 20.75
C PRO A 228 2.19 -14.48 20.90
N LEU A 229 1.81 -13.91 22.05
CA LEU A 229 0.42 -13.57 22.35
C LEU A 229 0.01 -12.25 21.69
N PHE A 230 -0.94 -12.33 20.76
CA PHE A 230 -1.69 -11.17 20.31
C PHE A 230 -2.67 -10.73 21.40
N ASN A 231 -2.44 -9.56 22.00
CA ASN A 231 -3.35 -9.02 23.03
C ASN A 231 -3.52 -7.48 22.97
N ARG A 232 -4.03 -6.97 21.84
CA ARG A 232 -4.33 -5.54 21.64
C ARG A 232 -5.75 -5.31 21.12
N HIS A 233 -6.38 -4.22 21.56
CA HIS A 233 -7.66 -3.75 21.01
C HIS A 233 -7.53 -3.49 19.50
N THR A 234 -8.47 -4.00 18.71
CA THR A 234 -8.43 -3.87 17.24
C THR A 234 -9.52 -2.94 16.73
N LEU A 235 -9.19 -1.65 16.68
CA LEU A 235 -10.03 -0.65 16.04
C LEU A 235 -9.78 -0.59 14.53
N THR A 236 -10.65 0.11 13.81
CA THR A 236 -10.43 0.53 12.43
C THR A 236 -9.10 1.26 12.30
N ASN A 237 -8.19 0.74 11.48
CA ASN A 237 -6.95 1.45 11.18
C ASN A 237 -7.23 2.66 10.27
N TRP A 238 -6.55 3.78 10.49
CA TRP A 238 -6.64 4.99 9.65
C TRP A 238 -6.50 4.69 8.14
N ALA A 239 -5.65 3.73 7.77
CA ALA A 239 -5.41 3.35 6.38
C ALA A 239 -6.63 2.72 5.70
N TYR A 240 -7.54 2.09 6.45
CA TYR A 240 -8.81 1.53 5.94
C TYR A 240 -9.71 2.63 5.36
N LEU A 241 -9.70 3.81 5.97
CA LEU A 241 -10.57 4.93 5.61
C LEU A 241 -9.94 5.87 4.57
N LEU A 242 -8.65 5.71 4.27
CA LEU A 242 -7.88 6.66 3.47
C LEU A 242 -8.44 6.87 2.06
N GLU A 243 -8.77 5.79 1.35
CA GLU A 243 -9.31 5.93 -0.01
C GLU A 243 -10.73 6.52 0.00
N ALA A 244 -11.56 6.13 0.97
CA ALA A 244 -12.91 6.67 1.12
C ALA A 244 -12.90 8.17 1.46
N ALA A 245 -12.02 8.61 2.37
CA ALA A 245 -11.82 10.02 2.68
C ALA A 245 -11.30 10.80 1.46
N GLY A 246 -10.40 10.20 0.67
CA GLY A 246 -9.97 10.76 -0.61
C GLY A 246 -11.09 10.84 -1.65
N ALA A 247 -12.00 9.86 -1.67
CA ALA A 247 -13.16 9.85 -2.56
C ALA A 247 -14.13 10.99 -2.24
N ASP A 248 -14.49 11.14 -0.97
CA ASP A 248 -15.34 12.23 -0.48
C ASP A 248 -14.70 13.60 -0.79
N ALA A 249 -13.41 13.80 -0.46
CA ALA A 249 -12.72 15.06 -0.70
C ALA A 249 -12.61 15.41 -2.20
N ASN A 250 -12.40 14.41 -3.05
CA ASN A 250 -12.42 14.59 -4.50
C ASN A 250 -13.83 14.94 -5.03
N LEU A 251 -14.88 14.35 -4.47
CA LEU A 251 -16.27 14.69 -4.84
C LEU A 251 -16.61 16.12 -4.42
N TYR A 252 -16.24 16.53 -3.20
CA TYR A 252 -16.39 17.92 -2.74
C TYR A 252 -15.63 18.89 -3.65
N MET A 253 -14.34 18.64 -3.93
CA MET A 253 -13.51 19.45 -4.82
C MET A 253 -14.14 19.68 -6.20
N ILE A 254 -14.85 18.69 -6.74
CA ILE A 254 -15.48 18.77 -8.06
C ILE A 254 -16.86 19.45 -7.99
N THR A 255 -17.70 19.07 -7.04
CA THR A 255 -19.13 19.44 -6.98
C THR A 255 -19.44 20.67 -6.12
N GLY A 256 -18.65 20.92 -5.08
CA GLY A 256 -18.95 21.89 -4.02
C GLY A 256 -20.05 21.43 -3.04
N GLU A 257 -20.52 20.18 -3.11
CA GLU A 257 -21.60 19.68 -2.25
C GLU A 257 -21.09 19.39 -0.83
N GLU A 258 -21.49 20.22 0.14
CA GLU A 258 -21.03 20.18 1.54
C GLU A 258 -21.19 18.81 2.24
N GLN A 259 -22.12 17.95 1.79
CA GLN A 259 -22.27 16.60 2.32
C GLN A 259 -20.98 15.76 2.21
N TYR A 260 -20.19 15.94 1.14
CA TYR A 260 -18.93 15.22 0.97
C TYR A 260 -17.82 15.81 1.86
N ALA A 261 -17.84 17.12 2.14
CA ALA A 261 -16.91 17.72 3.10
C ALA A 261 -17.19 17.23 4.53
N GLU A 262 -18.47 17.10 4.93
CA GLU A 262 -18.86 16.51 6.20
C GLU A 262 -18.39 15.04 6.32
N LEU A 263 -18.63 14.21 5.30
CA LEU A 263 -18.14 12.83 5.24
C LEU A 263 -16.60 12.75 5.37
N THR A 264 -15.88 13.62 4.65
CA THR A 264 -14.42 13.73 4.71
C THR A 264 -13.95 14.11 6.12
N LYS A 265 -14.55 15.14 6.72
CA LYS A 265 -14.20 15.67 8.04
C LYS A 265 -14.28 14.60 9.12
N ARG A 266 -15.38 13.84 9.18
CA ARG A 266 -15.56 12.77 10.17
C ARG A 266 -14.49 11.68 10.04
N LYS A 267 -14.17 11.28 8.81
CA LYS A 267 -13.08 10.32 8.55
C LYS A 267 -11.73 10.88 8.96
N LEU A 268 -11.41 12.14 8.62
CA LEU A 268 -10.16 12.79 9.02
C LEU A 268 -10.00 12.89 10.54
N GLN A 269 -11.04 13.32 11.26
CA GLN A 269 -11.03 13.40 12.73
C GLN A 269 -10.68 12.05 13.36
N TYR A 270 -11.30 10.96 12.86
CA TYR A 270 -10.99 9.61 13.32
C TYR A 270 -9.57 9.15 12.93
N MET A 271 -9.21 9.27 11.65
CA MET A 271 -7.93 8.82 11.12
C MET A 271 -6.75 9.48 11.82
N LEU A 272 -6.81 10.80 12.05
CA LEU A 272 -5.74 11.53 12.72
C LEU A 272 -5.62 11.15 14.20
N ALA A 273 -6.73 10.82 14.88
CA ALA A 273 -6.69 10.32 16.25
C ALA A 273 -6.06 8.91 16.34
N ASP A 274 -6.44 7.99 15.43
CA ASP A 274 -5.86 6.64 15.35
C ASP A 274 -4.36 6.68 14.99
N MET A 275 -3.96 7.53 14.03
CA MET A 275 -2.55 7.75 13.70
C MET A 275 -1.74 8.18 14.94
N ARG A 276 -2.23 9.17 15.70
CA ARG A 276 -1.55 9.63 16.94
C ARG A 276 -1.40 8.50 17.96
N GLN A 277 -2.49 7.79 18.26
CA GLN A 277 -2.49 6.71 19.24
C GLN A 277 -1.50 5.59 18.86
N GLY A 278 -1.51 5.15 17.60
CA GLY A 278 -0.60 4.12 17.13
C GLY A 278 0.86 4.58 17.09
N MET A 279 1.12 5.85 16.76
CA MET A 279 2.47 6.43 16.81
C MET A 279 3.03 6.53 18.23
N ASP A 280 2.18 6.82 19.23
CA ASP A 280 2.60 6.80 20.64
C ASP A 280 2.94 5.38 21.12
N ILE A 281 2.19 4.37 20.69
CA ILE A 281 2.50 2.96 20.93
C ILE A 281 3.82 2.55 20.24
N PHE A 282 4.03 2.97 18.99
CA PHE A 282 5.24 2.70 18.23
C PHE A 282 6.48 3.38 18.83
N ARG A 283 6.37 4.64 19.29
CA ARG A 283 7.46 5.32 20.00
C ARG A 283 7.77 4.68 21.36
N ARG A 284 6.76 4.19 22.08
CA ARG A 284 6.94 3.62 23.43
C ARG A 284 7.62 2.25 23.41
N ASP A 285 7.13 1.34 22.57
CA ASP A 285 7.57 -0.07 22.59
C ASP A 285 8.56 -0.39 21.46
N GLY A 286 8.74 0.52 20.49
CA GLY A 286 9.58 0.32 19.31
C GLY A 286 8.85 -0.38 18.18
N TRP A 287 9.47 -1.40 17.59
CA TRP A 287 8.91 -2.13 16.45
C TRP A 287 7.64 -2.92 16.82
N HIS A 288 6.61 -2.81 15.97
CA HIS A 288 5.39 -3.62 16.03
C HIS A 288 5.08 -4.21 14.66
N ASP A 289 4.48 -5.40 14.63
CA ASP A 289 3.97 -6.03 13.40
C ASP A 289 2.69 -5.36 12.82
N ASP A 290 2.30 -4.19 13.35
CA ASP A 290 1.38 -3.27 12.66
C ASP A 290 2.16 -2.08 12.10
N ASP A 291 2.93 -2.36 11.04
CA ASP A 291 3.74 -1.40 10.27
C ASP A 291 2.98 -0.12 9.88
N THR A 292 1.64 -0.16 9.87
CA THR A 292 0.77 0.96 9.49
C THR A 292 0.94 2.21 10.36
N TYR A 293 1.52 2.07 11.55
CA TYR A 293 1.89 3.17 12.44
C TYR A 293 3.39 3.51 12.43
N GLY A 294 4.19 2.80 11.63
CA GLY A 294 5.61 3.08 11.42
C GLY A 294 5.85 4.24 10.45
N ALA A 295 7.05 4.84 10.51
CA ALA A 295 7.38 6.10 9.81
C ALA A 295 7.12 6.10 8.30
N VAL A 296 7.30 4.96 7.62
CA VAL A 296 6.99 4.83 6.19
C VAL A 296 5.50 4.98 5.91
N HIS A 297 4.64 4.36 6.73
CA HIS A 297 3.19 4.38 6.53
C HIS A 297 2.59 5.69 7.01
N ILE A 298 3.07 6.24 8.13
CA ILE A 298 2.66 7.56 8.60
C ILE A 298 3.13 8.68 7.65
N GLY A 299 4.34 8.61 7.07
CA GLY A 299 4.77 9.58 6.05
C GLY A 299 3.84 9.60 4.83
N ARG A 300 3.44 8.42 4.35
CA ARG A 300 2.43 8.26 3.29
C ARG A 300 1.06 8.82 3.70
N GLY A 301 0.65 8.53 4.93
CA GLY A 301 -0.58 9.02 5.53
C GLY A 301 -0.60 10.54 5.58
N LEU A 302 0.40 11.16 6.22
CA LEU A 302 0.57 12.60 6.39
C LEU A 302 0.49 13.34 5.05
N ALA A 303 1.16 12.84 4.00
CA ALA A 303 1.05 13.41 2.66
C ALA A 303 -0.40 13.44 2.14
N ALA A 304 -1.10 12.32 2.28
CA ALA A 304 -2.45 12.16 1.76
C ALA A 304 -3.49 12.90 2.60
N VAL A 305 -3.49 12.78 3.94
CA VAL A 305 -4.43 13.51 4.81
C VAL A 305 -4.22 15.02 4.75
N SER A 306 -3.01 15.50 4.48
CA SER A 306 -2.74 16.93 4.22
C SER A 306 -3.45 17.42 2.96
N VAL A 307 -3.41 16.64 1.86
CA VAL A 307 -4.14 16.97 0.62
C VAL A 307 -5.65 16.88 0.83
N ILE A 308 -6.14 15.82 1.49
CA ILE A 308 -7.57 15.60 1.78
C ILE A 308 -8.14 16.72 2.65
N TYR A 309 -7.40 17.17 3.67
CA TYR A 309 -7.82 18.30 4.51
C TYR A 309 -7.78 19.63 3.75
N ASP A 310 -6.70 19.91 3.00
CA ASP A 310 -6.62 21.11 2.15
C ASP A 310 -7.77 21.19 1.12
N GLN A 311 -8.23 20.05 0.60
CA GLN A 311 -9.42 19.94 -0.27
C GLN A 311 -10.75 20.33 0.40
N ILE A 312 -10.86 20.29 1.73
CA ILE A 312 -12.10 20.66 2.46
C ILE A 312 -11.93 21.86 3.40
N ALA A 313 -10.73 22.42 3.55
CA ALA A 313 -10.43 23.41 4.58
C ALA A 313 -11.21 24.75 4.47
N ALA A 314 -11.85 25.01 3.33
CA ALA A 314 -12.71 26.18 3.09
C ALA A 314 -14.23 25.86 3.15
N SER A 315 -14.60 24.61 3.43
CA SER A 315 -15.99 24.14 3.55
C SER A 315 -16.69 24.73 4.76
N ALA A 316 -17.98 25.06 4.61
CA ALA A 316 -18.83 25.46 5.74
C ALA A 316 -19.12 24.29 6.72
N ALA A 317 -18.89 23.04 6.32
CA ALA A 317 -19.02 21.86 7.17
C ALA A 317 -17.84 21.73 8.17
N VAL A 318 -16.73 22.45 7.99
CA VAL A 318 -15.60 22.47 8.93
C VAL A 318 -15.64 23.75 9.75
N SER A 319 -16.08 23.67 11.01
CA SER A 319 -16.03 24.82 11.92
C SER A 319 -14.59 25.21 12.28
N ALA A 320 -14.39 26.44 12.78
CA ALA A 320 -13.07 26.91 13.20
C ALA A 320 -12.45 26.06 14.33
N GLU A 321 -13.28 25.52 15.23
CA GLU A 321 -12.84 24.62 16.32
C GLU A 321 -12.40 23.26 15.75
N GLU A 322 -13.17 22.68 14.84
CA GLU A 322 -12.80 21.43 14.16
C GLU A 322 -11.56 21.61 13.28
N SER A 323 -11.41 22.77 12.64
CA SER A 323 -10.25 23.15 11.83
C SER A 323 -8.96 23.20 12.68
N GLU A 324 -8.98 23.86 13.85
CA GLU A 324 -7.82 23.85 14.76
C GLU A 324 -7.58 22.45 15.34
N SER A 325 -8.62 21.67 15.65
CA SER A 325 -8.47 20.28 16.11
C SER A 325 -7.76 19.41 15.06
N LEU A 326 -8.16 19.50 13.78
CA LEU A 326 -7.51 18.81 12.66
C LEU A 326 -6.04 19.27 12.51
N LEU A 327 -5.79 20.58 12.52
CA LEU A 327 -4.44 21.15 12.42
C LEU A 327 -3.54 20.74 13.59
N ALA A 328 -4.06 20.74 14.82
CA ALA A 328 -3.32 20.31 16.02
C ALA A 328 -2.92 18.83 15.94
N ASN A 329 -3.77 17.97 15.39
CA ASN A 329 -3.41 16.57 15.16
C ASN A 329 -2.35 16.42 14.05
N LEU A 330 -2.47 17.15 12.94
CA LEU A 330 -1.46 17.16 11.86
C LEU A 330 -0.10 17.67 12.38
N ARG A 331 -0.11 18.75 13.19
CA ARG A 331 1.04 19.35 13.87
C ARG A 331 1.74 18.34 14.78
N TYR A 332 0.98 17.55 15.55
CA TYR A 332 1.51 16.45 16.36
C TYR A 332 2.21 15.39 15.52
N ILE A 333 1.56 14.93 14.45
CA ILE A 333 2.09 13.89 13.56
C ILE A 333 3.38 14.39 12.86
N ALA A 334 3.39 15.63 12.38
CA ALA A 334 4.55 16.27 11.77
C ALA A 334 5.73 16.41 12.76
N ALA A 335 5.47 16.82 14.00
CA ALA A 335 6.49 16.87 15.05
C ALA A 335 7.06 15.48 15.37
N MET A 336 6.21 14.45 15.43
CA MET A 336 6.65 13.07 15.64
C MET A 336 7.51 12.52 14.48
N MET A 337 7.29 12.98 13.23
CA MET A 337 8.17 12.64 12.11
C MET A 337 9.58 13.24 12.25
N MET A 338 9.76 14.22 13.15
CA MET A 338 11.06 14.79 13.53
C MET A 338 11.61 14.23 14.85
N ASP A 339 10.86 13.38 15.56
CA ASP A 339 11.29 12.74 16.81
C ASP A 339 12.14 11.50 16.50
N THR A 340 13.44 11.54 16.84
CA THR A 340 14.33 10.39 16.66
C THR A 340 14.05 9.26 17.65
N ALA A 341 13.35 9.50 18.76
CA ALA A 341 12.86 8.42 19.62
C ALA A 341 11.75 7.61 18.94
N TYR A 342 11.00 8.21 18.01
CA TYR A 342 10.01 7.50 17.19
C TYR A 342 10.62 6.83 15.95
N TYR A 343 11.55 7.51 15.24
CA TYR A 343 12.21 6.93 14.07
C TYR A 343 13.64 7.45 13.90
N ARG A 344 14.62 6.55 13.86
CA ARG A 344 16.06 6.86 13.74
C ARG A 344 16.49 7.25 12.32
N PHE A 345 15.93 8.34 11.79
CA PHE A 345 16.33 8.93 10.50
C PHE A 345 17.75 9.52 10.49
N ASP A 346 18.35 9.73 11.66
CA ASP A 346 19.66 10.34 11.91
C ASP A 346 20.85 9.37 11.70
N LEU A 347 20.60 8.06 11.65
CA LEU A 347 21.66 7.06 11.59
C LEU A 347 22.25 6.92 10.16
N PRO A 348 23.57 7.11 9.97
CA PRO A 348 24.19 7.04 8.64
C PRO A 348 24.32 5.61 8.09
N THR A 349 24.31 4.61 8.97
CA THR A 349 24.39 3.18 8.63
C THR A 349 23.21 2.44 9.26
N PHE A 350 22.64 1.49 8.51
CA PHE A 350 21.56 0.59 8.97
C PHE A 350 22.01 -0.25 10.18
N PRO A 351 21.40 -0.12 11.37
CA PRO A 351 21.57 -1.09 12.46
C PRO A 351 20.60 -2.28 12.33
N ASP A 352 19.47 -2.07 11.66
CA ASP A 352 18.37 -3.00 11.41
C ASP A 352 17.69 -2.65 10.08
N GLU A 353 16.67 -3.43 9.66
CA GLU A 353 15.97 -3.26 8.37
C GLU A 353 15.15 -1.95 8.25
N LYS A 354 14.93 -1.23 9.35
CA LYS A 354 13.81 -0.27 9.49
C LYS A 354 14.22 1.10 10.05
N GLY A 355 15.50 1.48 9.96
CA GLY A 355 16.02 2.79 10.36
C GLY A 355 17.06 3.38 9.40
N GLY A 356 17.45 4.63 9.66
CA GLY A 356 18.60 5.27 9.03
C GLY A 356 18.33 6.10 7.77
N MET A 357 19.31 6.96 7.47
CA MET A 357 19.22 7.99 6.41
C MET A 357 18.93 7.41 5.02
N ARG A 358 19.47 6.21 4.73
CA ARG A 358 19.41 5.56 3.39
C ARG A 358 18.09 4.86 3.07
N SER A 359 17.25 4.59 4.07
CA SER A 359 16.05 3.76 3.90
C SER A 359 14.96 4.45 3.08
N ASN A 360 14.20 3.69 2.27
CA ASN A 360 12.96 4.17 1.67
C ASN A 360 11.97 4.71 2.73
N TRP A 361 12.02 4.19 3.96
CA TRP A 361 11.21 4.67 5.09
C TRP A 361 11.47 6.16 5.36
N ASN A 362 12.74 6.58 5.32
CA ASN A 362 13.10 7.98 5.50
C ASN A 362 12.65 8.84 4.30
N ALA A 363 12.67 8.30 3.07
CA ALA A 363 12.17 9.00 1.88
C ALA A 363 10.66 9.25 1.95
N ASP A 364 9.88 8.23 2.31
CA ASP A 364 8.44 8.30 2.55
C ASP A 364 8.10 9.30 3.68
N ARG A 365 8.79 9.20 4.82
CA ARG A 365 8.66 10.11 5.98
C ARG A 365 8.98 11.57 5.62
N ALA A 366 10.14 11.82 5.02
CA ALA A 366 10.62 13.16 4.68
C ALA A 366 9.70 13.86 3.68
N THR A 367 9.29 13.16 2.63
CA THR A 367 8.39 13.74 1.63
C THR A 367 6.97 13.95 2.16
N GLY A 368 6.48 13.10 3.06
CA GLY A 368 5.21 13.33 3.77
C GLY A 368 5.23 14.61 4.61
N LEU A 369 6.29 14.80 5.39
CA LEU A 369 6.53 16.01 6.17
C LEU A 369 6.64 17.26 5.27
N GLY A 370 7.35 17.14 4.14
CA GLY A 370 7.47 18.20 3.14
C GLY A 370 6.16 18.58 2.46
N VAL A 371 5.26 17.62 2.20
CA VAL A 371 3.91 17.89 1.67
C VAL A 371 3.06 18.66 2.68
N TYR A 372 3.05 18.24 3.95
CA TYR A 372 2.39 18.98 5.04
C TYR A 372 2.90 20.43 5.11
N ALA A 373 4.22 20.61 5.15
CA ALA A 373 4.86 21.91 5.25
C ALA A 373 4.58 22.86 4.06
N LEU A 374 4.31 22.30 2.87
CA LEU A 374 3.95 23.07 1.68
C LEU A 374 2.48 23.51 1.65
N LEU A 375 1.57 22.68 2.19
CA LEU A 375 0.13 22.96 2.20
C LEU A 375 -0.31 23.82 3.39
N PHE A 376 0.45 23.79 4.49
CA PHE A 376 0.21 24.56 5.71
C PHE A 376 1.42 25.46 6.07
N PRO A 377 1.82 26.41 5.20
CA PRO A 377 2.97 27.28 5.44
C PRO A 377 2.76 28.31 6.57
N GLN A 378 1.54 28.40 7.13
CA GLN A 378 1.24 29.20 8.32
C GLN A 378 1.59 28.51 9.65
N GLU A 379 1.80 27.19 9.64
CA GLU A 379 2.15 26.43 10.84
C GLU A 379 3.59 26.75 11.28
N PRO A 380 3.86 26.93 12.59
CA PRO A 380 5.12 27.55 13.06
C PRO A 380 6.40 26.88 12.53
N GLU A 381 6.43 25.55 12.50
CA GLU A 381 7.61 24.75 12.14
C GLU A 381 7.67 24.37 10.65
N SER A 382 6.68 24.76 9.83
CA SER A 382 6.62 24.36 8.42
C SER A 382 7.84 24.78 7.61
N ALA A 383 8.51 25.88 7.97
CA ALA A 383 9.76 26.27 7.32
C ALA A 383 10.89 25.24 7.56
N ALA A 384 11.11 24.86 8.83
CA ALA A 384 12.13 23.89 9.21
C ALA A 384 11.81 22.48 8.70
N TYR A 385 10.53 22.08 8.74
CA TYR A 385 10.04 20.82 8.19
C TYR A 385 10.29 20.70 6.67
N LEU A 386 10.08 21.79 5.92
CA LEU A 386 10.34 21.82 4.47
C LEU A 386 11.84 21.78 4.17
N GLU A 387 12.66 22.51 4.94
CA GLU A 387 14.13 22.48 4.81
C GLU A 387 14.67 21.07 5.07
N HIS A 388 14.21 20.40 6.14
CA HIS A 388 14.57 19.01 6.44
C HIS A 388 14.12 18.02 5.35
N ALA A 389 12.92 18.19 4.81
CA ALA A 389 12.42 17.35 3.73
C ALA A 389 13.30 17.47 2.46
N CYS A 390 13.69 18.69 2.09
CA CYS A 390 14.61 18.94 0.98
C CYS A 390 16.01 18.35 1.25
N SER A 391 16.59 18.60 2.44
CA SER A 391 17.94 18.13 2.77
C SER A 391 18.07 16.60 2.74
N VAL A 392 17.03 15.87 3.18
CA VAL A 392 16.98 14.41 3.07
C VAL A 392 16.89 13.95 1.61
N VAL A 393 16.07 14.59 0.78
CA VAL A 393 16.00 14.26 -0.65
C VAL A 393 17.33 14.53 -1.34
N ASP A 394 17.94 15.69 -1.12
CA ASP A 394 19.22 16.05 -1.73
C ASP A 394 20.33 15.08 -1.31
N TRP A 395 20.38 14.71 -0.03
CA TRP A 395 21.31 13.70 0.47
C TRP A 395 21.06 12.31 -0.12
N GLN A 396 19.81 11.86 -0.21
CA GLN A 396 19.49 10.56 -0.81
C GLN A 396 19.79 10.53 -2.31
N LEU A 397 19.57 11.63 -3.03
CA LEU A 397 20.01 11.77 -4.40
C LEU A 397 21.54 11.72 -4.52
N ALA A 398 22.29 12.36 -3.62
CA ALA A 398 23.75 12.32 -3.63
C ALA A 398 24.30 10.90 -3.31
N GLU A 399 23.90 10.31 -2.17
CA GLU A 399 24.58 9.21 -1.48
C GLU A 399 23.89 7.83 -1.57
N VAL A 400 22.65 7.78 -2.07
CA VAL A 400 21.85 6.53 -2.13
C VAL A 400 21.53 6.13 -3.57
N VAL A 401 21.09 7.09 -4.39
CA VAL A 401 20.83 6.86 -5.81
C VAL A 401 22.16 6.79 -6.57
N ASP A 402 22.37 5.72 -7.33
CA ASP A 402 23.62 5.57 -8.11
C ASP A 402 23.66 6.45 -9.38
N GLU A 403 24.74 6.36 -10.15
CA GLU A 403 24.93 7.17 -11.36
C GLU A 403 24.02 6.77 -12.53
N ASP A 404 23.56 5.52 -12.58
CA ASP A 404 22.54 5.05 -13.54
C ASP A 404 21.11 5.40 -13.09
N GLY A 405 20.95 5.84 -11.85
CA GLY A 405 19.69 6.21 -11.23
C GLY A 405 18.99 5.06 -10.51
N ALA A 406 19.65 3.93 -10.25
CA ALA A 406 19.04 2.85 -9.49
C ALA A 406 18.79 3.27 -8.02
N TRP A 407 17.77 2.68 -7.41
CA TRP A 407 17.62 2.69 -5.95
C TRP A 407 18.16 1.34 -5.44
N PRO A 408 19.05 1.32 -4.43
CA PRO A 408 19.88 0.15 -4.15
C PRO A 408 19.14 -1.04 -3.51
N GLU A 409 17.99 -0.82 -2.88
CA GLU A 409 17.26 -1.90 -2.18
C GLU A 409 16.68 -2.94 -3.15
N ASN A 410 15.80 -2.51 -4.07
CA ASN A 410 15.28 -3.26 -5.21
C ASN A 410 14.33 -2.36 -6.06
N VAL A 411 13.83 -2.92 -7.16
CA VAL A 411 12.91 -2.21 -8.08
C VAL A 411 11.53 -1.86 -7.47
N ARG A 412 11.06 -2.59 -6.45
CA ARG A 412 9.80 -2.26 -5.74
C ARG A 412 9.98 -1.00 -4.90
N TYR A 413 11.05 -0.91 -4.12
CA TYR A 413 11.34 0.30 -3.34
C TYR A 413 11.77 1.48 -4.22
N HIS A 414 12.47 1.22 -5.34
CA HIS A 414 12.69 2.24 -6.38
C HIS A 414 11.38 2.89 -6.86
N GLY A 415 10.39 2.07 -7.23
CA GLY A 415 9.08 2.53 -7.64
C GLY A 415 8.31 3.24 -6.52
N ALA A 416 8.43 2.76 -5.27
CA ALA A 416 7.83 3.39 -4.10
C ALA A 416 8.40 4.79 -3.85
N VAL A 417 9.72 4.95 -3.79
CA VAL A 417 10.38 6.26 -3.57
C VAL A 417 10.01 7.24 -4.67
N LEU A 418 10.09 6.84 -5.95
CA LEU A 418 9.70 7.69 -7.08
C LEU A 418 8.25 8.17 -7.01
N HIS A 419 7.32 7.32 -6.56
CA HIS A 419 5.91 7.68 -6.40
C HIS A 419 5.68 8.76 -5.33
N ARG A 420 6.54 8.81 -4.31
CA ARG A 420 6.41 9.73 -3.15
C ARG A 420 7.10 11.06 -3.41
N TYR A 421 8.31 10.98 -3.95
CA TYR A 421 9.04 12.10 -4.54
C TYR A 421 8.16 12.84 -5.56
N PHE A 422 7.37 12.11 -6.36
CA PHE A 422 6.53 12.71 -7.39
C PHE A 422 5.57 13.81 -6.86
N LEU A 423 4.77 13.54 -5.83
CA LEU A 423 3.83 14.53 -5.28
C LEU A 423 4.57 15.72 -4.66
N PHE A 424 5.60 15.44 -3.86
CA PHE A 424 6.42 16.47 -3.22
C PHE A 424 7.08 17.40 -4.25
N PHE A 425 7.64 16.84 -5.33
CA PHE A 425 8.29 17.62 -6.40
C PHE A 425 7.30 18.45 -7.23
N VAL A 426 6.06 17.96 -7.44
CA VAL A 426 5.00 18.76 -8.06
C VAL A 426 4.64 19.96 -7.18
N LEU A 427 4.44 19.75 -5.87
CA LEU A 427 4.09 20.83 -4.94
C LEU A 427 5.25 21.81 -4.74
N LEU A 428 6.50 21.35 -4.62
CA LEU A 428 7.69 22.20 -4.59
C LEU A 428 7.78 23.09 -5.83
N LYS A 429 7.60 22.52 -7.02
CA LYS A 429 7.63 23.27 -8.29
C LYS A 429 6.49 24.29 -8.38
N ARG A 430 5.28 23.92 -7.94
CA ARG A 430 4.09 24.76 -7.95
C ARG A 430 4.18 25.93 -6.96
N LEU A 431 4.54 25.63 -5.71
CA LEU A 431 4.38 26.54 -4.56
C LEU A 431 5.68 27.26 -4.18
N LYS A 432 6.85 26.75 -4.61
CA LYS A 432 8.18 27.33 -4.32
C LYS A 432 9.04 27.55 -5.58
N GLY A 433 8.59 27.10 -6.76
CA GLY A 433 9.36 27.20 -8.01
C GLY A 433 10.50 26.18 -8.17
N THR A 434 10.75 25.33 -7.16
CA THR A 434 11.88 24.39 -7.12
C THR A 434 11.59 23.14 -7.96
N ASP A 435 12.32 22.99 -9.07
CA ASP A 435 12.02 22.00 -10.12
C ASP A 435 12.94 20.76 -10.08
N TYR A 436 12.71 19.86 -9.12
CA TYR A 436 13.47 18.59 -8.99
C TYR A 436 13.38 17.70 -10.24
N PHE A 437 12.36 17.83 -11.10
CA PHE A 437 12.30 17.10 -12.37
C PHE A 437 13.42 17.51 -13.35
N ARG A 438 14.14 18.60 -13.09
CA ARG A 438 15.34 18.99 -13.84
C ARG A 438 16.62 18.31 -13.34
N HIS A 439 16.64 17.81 -12.10
CA HIS A 439 17.80 17.17 -11.48
C HIS A 439 18.27 15.94 -12.27
N ALA A 440 19.59 15.75 -12.40
CA ALA A 440 20.16 14.69 -13.23
C ALA A 440 19.77 13.30 -12.72
N LYS A 441 20.01 13.01 -11.42
CA LYS A 441 19.66 11.71 -10.82
C LYS A 441 18.15 11.43 -10.80
N VAL A 442 17.28 12.44 -10.65
CA VAL A 442 15.82 12.23 -10.75
C VAL A 442 15.42 11.77 -12.16
N LYS A 443 16.02 12.36 -13.22
CA LYS A 443 15.82 11.88 -14.60
C LYS A 443 16.42 10.49 -14.83
N ALA A 444 17.56 10.20 -14.21
CA ALA A 444 18.20 8.89 -14.26
C ALA A 444 17.27 7.83 -13.66
N MET A 445 16.71 8.05 -12.47
CA MET A 445 15.74 7.13 -11.83
C MET A 445 14.55 6.79 -12.74
N TYR A 446 13.87 7.78 -13.32
CA TYR A 446 12.79 7.52 -14.29
C TYR A 446 13.26 6.78 -15.56
N SER A 447 14.52 6.91 -15.93
CA SER A 447 15.13 6.24 -17.09
C SER A 447 15.56 4.81 -16.77
N PHE A 448 16.06 4.56 -15.55
CA PHE A 448 16.35 3.25 -15.00
C PHE A 448 15.08 2.38 -14.98
N LEU A 449 13.99 2.87 -14.38
CA LEU A 449 12.70 2.19 -14.38
C LEU A 449 12.18 1.88 -15.79
N LEU A 450 12.42 2.76 -16.77
CA LEU A 450 12.09 2.53 -18.17
C LEU A 450 12.99 1.48 -18.86
N GLY A 451 14.24 1.34 -18.41
CA GLY A 451 15.24 0.44 -18.98
C GLY A 451 15.10 -1.01 -18.52
N ILE A 452 14.73 -1.23 -17.25
CA ILE A 452 14.61 -2.56 -16.63
C ILE A 452 13.27 -3.26 -16.92
N VAL A 453 12.26 -2.52 -17.38
CA VAL A 453 10.95 -3.08 -17.73
C VAL A 453 11.06 -4.00 -18.95
N THR A 454 10.51 -5.22 -18.81
CA THR A 454 10.61 -6.29 -19.81
C THR A 454 9.96 -5.95 -21.15
N ALA A 455 10.10 -6.86 -22.12
CA ALA A 455 9.13 -6.96 -23.20
C ALA A 455 7.74 -7.30 -22.65
N GLU A 456 6.72 -7.09 -23.47
CA GLU A 456 5.32 -7.28 -23.11
C GLU A 456 5.03 -8.78 -22.93
N ASP A 457 4.62 -9.19 -21.73
CA ASP A 457 4.36 -10.60 -21.39
C ASP A 457 2.88 -10.93 -21.62
N VAL A 458 2.63 -11.78 -22.62
CA VAL A 458 1.31 -12.29 -22.99
C VAL A 458 0.85 -13.46 -22.11
N ILE A 459 1.79 -14.16 -21.46
CA ILE A 459 1.48 -15.32 -20.60
C ILE A 459 0.97 -14.81 -19.25
N GLN A 460 1.64 -13.81 -18.68
CA GLN A 460 1.21 -13.15 -17.45
C GLN A 460 0.01 -12.21 -17.64
N GLY A 461 -0.31 -11.82 -18.88
CA GLY A 461 -1.50 -11.01 -19.21
C GLY A 461 -2.83 -11.77 -19.09
N SER A 462 -2.81 -13.09 -18.93
CA SER A 462 -3.92 -14.03 -19.20
C SER A 462 -4.30 -14.10 -20.69
N ALA A 463 -4.98 -15.17 -21.11
CA ALA A 463 -5.23 -15.46 -22.53
C ALA A 463 -6.03 -14.35 -23.26
N ASP A 464 -6.94 -13.69 -22.54
CA ASP A 464 -7.83 -12.63 -23.06
C ASP A 464 -7.44 -11.22 -22.58
N GLY A 465 -6.44 -11.11 -21.70
CA GLY A 465 -6.04 -9.85 -21.09
C GLY A 465 -4.94 -9.11 -21.86
N ALA A 466 -4.78 -7.82 -21.56
CA ALA A 466 -3.72 -7.02 -22.16
C ALA A 466 -2.33 -7.57 -21.78
N PRO A 467 -1.35 -7.61 -22.71
CA PRO A 467 0.02 -7.95 -22.38
C PRO A 467 0.53 -7.05 -21.25
N VAL A 468 1.22 -7.63 -20.25
CA VAL A 468 1.69 -6.88 -19.07
C VAL A 468 3.17 -6.54 -19.17
N LEU A 469 3.55 -5.37 -18.65
CA LEU A 469 4.94 -5.04 -18.41
C LEU A 469 5.37 -5.60 -17.06
N LEU A 470 6.40 -6.44 -17.06
CA LEU A 470 7.00 -6.97 -15.84
C LEU A 470 8.29 -6.21 -15.50
N THR A 471 8.71 -6.36 -14.25
CA THR A 471 10.04 -5.95 -13.77
C THR A 471 10.75 -7.15 -13.15
N PRO A 472 12.09 -7.21 -13.15
CA PRO A 472 12.84 -8.28 -12.50
C PRO A 472 12.46 -8.45 -11.01
N ALA A 473 12.18 -9.68 -10.59
CA ALA A 473 11.98 -10.04 -9.19
C ALA A 473 13.32 -10.30 -8.50
N VAL A 474 14.08 -9.24 -8.27
CA VAL A 474 15.39 -9.27 -7.58
C VAL A 474 15.25 -8.59 -6.22
N GLY A 475 15.68 -9.26 -5.15
CA GLY A 475 15.42 -8.84 -3.76
C GLY A 475 13.95 -9.03 -3.36
N ASP A 476 13.45 -8.25 -2.40
CA ASP A 476 12.01 -8.22 -2.02
C ASP A 476 11.14 -7.48 -3.06
N ALA A 477 11.20 -7.94 -4.31
CA ALA A 477 10.39 -7.47 -5.41
C ALA A 477 9.70 -8.66 -6.10
N THR A 478 8.46 -8.47 -6.55
CA THR A 478 7.73 -9.49 -7.33
C THR A 478 7.54 -9.02 -8.76
N CYS A 479 7.41 -9.97 -9.71
CA CYS A 479 7.31 -9.66 -11.13
C CYS A 479 6.14 -8.71 -11.49
N ARG A 480 5.10 -8.65 -10.66
CA ARG A 480 3.85 -7.89 -10.88
C ARG A 480 3.67 -6.64 -10.02
N LYS A 481 4.32 -6.50 -8.85
CA LYS A 481 3.92 -5.48 -7.84
C LYS A 481 4.42 -4.05 -8.10
N ASN A 482 5.12 -3.77 -9.19
CA ASN A 482 5.79 -2.49 -9.39
C ASN A 482 4.91 -1.45 -10.08
N GLY A 483 3.99 -0.92 -9.26
CA GLY A 483 3.15 0.23 -9.53
C GLY A 483 1.75 -0.14 -9.99
N SER A 484 0.77 -0.12 -9.08
CA SER A 484 -0.66 -0.14 -9.45
C SER A 484 -1.05 1.06 -10.33
N ALA A 485 -0.31 2.16 -10.25
CA ALA A 485 -0.43 3.32 -11.16
C ALA A 485 0.10 3.06 -12.60
N TYR A 486 0.79 1.94 -12.83
CA TYR A 486 1.45 1.61 -14.09
C TYR A 486 0.99 0.29 -14.72
N SER A 487 0.77 -0.76 -13.92
CA SER A 487 0.37 -2.11 -14.34
C SER A 487 -0.95 -2.14 -15.13
N ALA A 488 -1.86 -1.22 -14.85
CA ALA A 488 -3.14 -1.11 -15.54
C ALA A 488 -3.09 -0.33 -16.87
N THR A 489 -1.91 0.13 -17.30
CA THR A 489 -1.77 0.80 -18.59
C THR A 489 -1.23 -0.14 -19.67
N PRO A 490 -1.84 -0.21 -20.86
CA PRO A 490 -1.28 -0.97 -21.98
C PRO A 490 0.21 -0.63 -22.18
N PRO A 491 1.11 -1.60 -22.36
CA PRO A 491 2.56 -1.40 -22.30
C PRO A 491 3.12 -0.23 -23.13
N HIS A 492 2.65 -0.12 -24.38
CA HIS A 492 2.96 0.97 -25.29
C HIS A 492 2.63 2.36 -24.71
N SER A 493 1.62 2.46 -23.86
CA SER A 493 1.17 3.68 -23.21
C SER A 493 1.97 4.02 -21.95
N MET A 494 2.51 3.05 -21.18
CA MET A 494 3.40 3.33 -20.04
C MET A 494 4.71 3.97 -20.51
N ARG A 495 5.37 3.38 -21.52
CA ARG A 495 6.59 3.97 -22.12
C ARG A 495 6.31 5.33 -22.77
N ARG A 496 5.14 5.53 -23.39
CA ARG A 496 4.71 6.85 -23.90
C ARG A 496 4.42 7.84 -22.77
N ARG A 497 3.83 7.40 -21.65
CA ARG A 497 3.53 8.22 -20.47
C ARG A 497 4.81 8.71 -19.82
N ILE A 498 5.73 7.84 -19.42
CA ILE A 498 6.97 8.30 -18.73
C ILE A 498 7.78 9.23 -19.67
N ARG A 499 7.82 8.96 -20.98
CA ARG A 499 8.38 9.90 -21.98
C ARG A 499 7.56 11.18 -22.17
N SER A 500 6.25 11.16 -21.95
CA SER A 500 5.39 12.35 -21.95
C SER A 500 5.61 13.18 -20.69
N TRP A 501 5.72 12.54 -19.52
CA TRP A 501 6.14 13.14 -18.25
C TRP A 501 7.50 13.82 -18.39
N GLN A 502 8.54 13.10 -18.83
CA GLN A 502 9.86 13.68 -19.11
C GLN A 502 9.75 14.91 -20.03
N ARG A 503 8.98 14.85 -21.13
CA ARG A 503 8.80 16.01 -22.03
C ARG A 503 7.97 17.16 -21.44
N LYS A 504 6.95 16.88 -20.63
CA LYS A 504 6.08 17.90 -20.00
C LYS A 504 6.84 18.66 -18.90
N TRP A 505 7.74 17.99 -18.18
CA TRP A 505 8.39 18.55 -16.98
C TRP A 505 9.88 18.89 -17.13
N SER A 506 10.62 18.29 -18.08
CA SER A 506 12.06 18.62 -18.32
C SER A 506 12.32 19.82 -19.24
N GLY A 507 11.27 20.41 -19.84
CA GLY A 507 11.40 21.50 -20.81
C GLY A 507 11.97 21.08 -22.18
N PRO A 508 12.08 22.01 -23.15
CA PRO A 508 12.33 21.68 -24.56
C PRO A 508 13.72 21.09 -24.92
N GLY A 509 14.66 20.98 -23.98
CA GLY A 509 16.08 20.72 -24.28
C GLY A 509 16.54 19.26 -24.33
N SER A 510 15.76 18.29 -23.81
CA SER A 510 16.29 16.96 -23.47
C SER A 510 16.28 15.90 -24.59
N ALA A 511 16.15 16.29 -25.87
CA ALA A 511 16.00 15.35 -26.98
C ALA A 511 17.32 14.92 -27.66
N ALA A 512 18.48 15.40 -27.19
CA ALA A 512 19.74 15.32 -27.93
C ALA A 512 20.96 14.93 -27.07
N VAL A 513 20.94 13.75 -26.43
CA VAL A 513 22.17 13.10 -25.91
C VAL A 513 22.21 11.62 -26.32
N HIS A 514 23.38 11.17 -26.76
CA HIS A 514 23.78 9.80 -27.13
C HIS A 514 22.87 8.95 -28.05
N ARG A 515 23.08 9.15 -29.36
CA ARG A 515 23.27 8.01 -30.27
C ARG A 515 24.77 7.75 -30.46
N SER A 516 25.43 7.09 -29.51
CA SER A 516 26.76 6.53 -29.74
C SER A 516 26.66 5.39 -30.75
N ARG A 517 27.50 5.43 -31.79
CA ARG A 517 27.53 4.40 -32.84
C ARG A 517 28.29 3.17 -32.35
N ILE A 518 27.61 2.04 -32.19
CA ILE A 518 28.28 0.73 -32.12
C ILE A 518 28.86 0.41 -33.51
N PRO A 519 30.16 0.11 -33.66
CA PRO A 519 30.74 -0.27 -34.95
C PRO A 519 30.33 -1.70 -35.32
N ALA A 520 29.62 -1.87 -36.43
CA ALA A 520 29.33 -3.20 -36.96
C ALA A 520 30.58 -3.83 -37.60
N ARG A 521 30.90 -5.08 -37.24
CA ARG A 521 31.83 -5.95 -37.97
C ARG A 521 31.13 -7.23 -38.45
N SER A 522 31.66 -7.77 -39.56
CA SER A 522 31.36 -9.09 -40.16
C SER A 522 29.90 -9.41 -40.53
N ARG A 523 29.61 -9.05 -41.78
CA ARG A 523 28.61 -9.63 -42.69
C ARG A 523 28.39 -11.15 -42.51
N CYS A 524 27.15 -11.60 -42.69
CA CYS A 524 26.86 -12.72 -43.59
C CYS A 524 25.64 -12.38 -44.46
N ARG A 525 25.67 -12.76 -45.75
CA ARG A 525 24.63 -12.45 -46.75
C ARG A 525 23.57 -13.55 -46.77
N TRP A 526 22.30 -13.19 -46.90
CA TRP A 526 21.32 -13.81 -47.83
C TRP A 526 20.39 -12.70 -48.39
N SER A 527 19.67 -12.95 -49.49
CA SER A 527 19.45 -11.92 -50.53
C SER A 527 18.04 -11.80 -51.14
N ARG A 528 17.66 -10.55 -51.50
CA ARG A 528 16.60 -10.11 -52.46
C ARG A 528 15.14 -10.48 -52.08
N CYS A 529 14.17 -9.54 -52.05
CA CYS A 529 13.63 -8.84 -53.22
C CYS A 529 12.86 -7.53 -52.87
N SER A 530 12.79 -6.68 -53.90
CA SER A 530 11.94 -5.51 -54.23
C SER A 530 10.48 -5.53 -53.72
N ILE A 531 9.78 -4.38 -53.52
CA ILE A 531 9.30 -3.41 -54.55
C ILE A 531 9.00 -2.00 -53.97
N ARG A 532 8.93 -0.96 -54.82
CA ARG A 532 8.62 0.47 -54.52
C ARG A 532 7.11 0.70 -54.21
N SER A 533 6.74 1.76 -53.48
CA SER A 533 6.18 3.00 -54.10
C SER A 533 6.10 4.20 -53.12
N ARG A 534 5.76 5.39 -53.64
CA ARG A 534 5.69 6.69 -52.92
C ARG A 534 4.25 7.22 -52.84
N SER A 535 3.93 7.94 -51.77
CA SER A 535 2.96 9.07 -51.66
C SER A 535 2.66 9.31 -50.16
N CYS A 536 2.33 10.46 -49.59
CA CYS A 536 2.52 11.90 -49.81
C CYS A 536 1.95 12.57 -48.53
N ARG A 537 2.13 13.88 -48.38
CA ARG A 537 1.76 14.73 -47.20
C ARG A 537 0.27 14.58 -46.81
N SER A 538 -0.20 14.79 -45.56
CA SER A 538 0.01 15.99 -44.75
C SER A 538 -0.64 15.95 -43.35
N ARG A 539 -0.26 16.92 -42.49
CA ARG A 539 -0.96 17.50 -41.30
C ARG A 539 -1.90 16.61 -40.44
N CYS A 540 -1.50 16.41 -39.17
CA CYS A 540 -2.04 17.18 -38.03
C CYS A 540 -1.22 16.92 -36.75
N ARG A 541 -0.93 17.97 -35.97
CA ARG A 541 -0.22 17.89 -34.68
C ARG A 541 -1.18 18.21 -33.54
N SER A 542 -1.95 17.24 -33.09
CA SER A 542 -2.68 17.27 -31.82
C SER A 542 -1.84 16.56 -30.76
N PHE A 543 -1.22 17.31 -29.85
CA PHE A 543 -0.42 16.78 -28.75
C PHE A 543 -1.27 16.63 -27.48
N ALA A 544 -1.54 15.39 -27.08
CA ALA A 544 -2.23 15.05 -25.83
C ALA A 544 -1.25 14.44 -24.79
N PRO A 545 -1.37 14.82 -23.51
CA PRO A 545 -0.79 14.07 -22.39
C PRO A 545 -1.87 13.58 -21.40
N CYS A 546 -2.09 12.27 -21.33
CA CYS A 546 -3.06 11.63 -20.42
C CYS A 546 -2.46 11.23 -19.05
N ILE A 547 -3.34 11.06 -18.06
CA ILE A 547 -3.09 10.38 -16.76
C ILE A 547 -3.93 9.08 -16.68
N ILE A 548 -3.62 8.28 -15.66
CA ILE A 548 -4.05 6.93 -15.21
C ILE A 548 -5.55 6.56 -15.42
N PRO A 549 -5.82 5.33 -15.92
CA PRO A 549 -6.99 4.52 -15.51
C PRO A 549 -6.66 3.05 -15.22
N ALA A 550 -7.62 2.28 -14.67
CA ALA A 550 -7.54 0.82 -14.45
C ALA A 550 -8.93 0.13 -14.39
N SER A 551 -9.14 -0.94 -15.19
CA SER A 551 -10.31 -1.86 -15.20
C SER A 551 -10.18 -2.90 -16.34
N ALA A 552 -10.83 -4.07 -16.42
CA ALA A 552 -11.45 -5.01 -15.45
C ALA A 552 -11.99 -6.26 -16.23
N MET A 553 -12.30 -7.38 -15.54
CA MET A 553 -13.12 -8.56 -15.98
C MET A 553 -12.61 -9.48 -17.13
N SER A 554 -12.97 -10.78 -17.26
CA SER A 554 -13.33 -11.86 -16.30
C SER A 554 -13.43 -13.26 -16.99
N SER A 555 -12.98 -14.33 -16.31
CA SER A 555 -13.37 -15.76 -16.44
C SER A 555 -13.33 -16.54 -17.79
N SER A 556 -12.51 -17.60 -17.87
CA SER A 556 -12.95 -19.02 -17.96
C SER A 556 -11.75 -20.00 -17.84
N ALA A 557 -11.98 -21.32 -17.89
CA ALA A 557 -11.06 -22.34 -17.36
C ALA A 557 -10.37 -23.23 -18.42
N ALA A 558 -9.15 -23.73 -18.11
CA ALA A 558 -8.68 -25.13 -18.27
C ALA A 558 -7.15 -25.27 -18.44
N GLY A 559 -6.60 -26.44 -18.06
CA GLY A 559 -5.45 -27.03 -18.76
C GLY A 559 -4.06 -26.85 -18.14
N SER A 560 -3.71 -27.68 -17.16
CA SER A 560 -2.33 -27.81 -16.68
C SER A 560 -1.41 -28.45 -17.73
N ARG A 561 -0.20 -27.89 -17.93
CA ARG A 561 0.98 -28.61 -18.42
C ARG A 561 2.24 -28.09 -17.75
N THR A 562 2.86 -28.95 -16.94
CA THR A 562 4.19 -28.75 -16.35
C THR A 562 5.29 -28.95 -17.39
N CYS A 563 6.34 -28.14 -17.34
CA CYS A 563 7.59 -28.38 -18.06
C CYS A 563 8.75 -28.28 -17.07
N SER A 564 9.29 -29.43 -16.69
CA SER A 564 10.41 -29.54 -15.75
C SER A 564 11.74 -29.17 -16.41
N ILE A 565 12.56 -28.35 -15.75
CA ILE A 565 13.95 -28.13 -16.12
C ILE A 565 14.82 -28.55 -14.91
N MET A 566 15.63 -29.59 -15.08
CA MET A 566 16.60 -30.01 -14.06
C MET A 566 17.79 -29.03 -14.01
N PRO A 567 18.29 -28.66 -12.82
CA PRO A 567 19.56 -27.96 -12.69
C PRO A 567 20.73 -28.95 -12.77
N SER A 568 21.73 -28.65 -13.60
CA SER A 568 22.98 -29.44 -13.65
C SER A 568 23.95 -28.98 -12.54
N THR A 569 24.52 -29.94 -11.84
CA THR A 569 25.43 -29.71 -10.70
C THR A 569 26.87 -29.45 -11.15
N ARG A 570 27.52 -28.44 -10.56
CA ARG A 570 28.97 -28.45 -10.28
C ARG A 570 29.26 -27.70 -8.96
N PRO A 571 30.07 -28.26 -8.05
CA PRO A 571 30.45 -27.59 -6.81
C PRO A 571 31.68 -26.67 -7.01
N PRO A 572 31.82 -25.59 -6.22
CA PRO A 572 33.08 -24.88 -6.06
C PRO A 572 34.02 -25.61 -5.07
N ARG A 573 35.30 -25.26 -5.14
CA ARG A 573 36.33 -25.57 -4.13
C ARG A 573 36.41 -24.46 -3.09
#